data_AF-A0A2K6T6V7-F1
#
_entry.id   AF-A0A2K6T6V7-F1
#
_cell.length_a   1.000
_cell.length_b   1.000
_cell.length_c   1.000
_cell.angle_alpha   90.00
_cell.angle_beta   90.00
_cell.angle_gamma   90.00
#
_symmetry.space_group_name_H-M   'P 1'
#
loop_
_entity.id
_entity.type
_entity.pdbx_description
1 polymer ?
#
loop_
_entity_poly.entity_id
_entity_poly.type
_entity_poly.pdbx_seq_one_letter_code
_entity_poly.pdbx_strand_id
1 'polypeptide(L)' 'MGFVKVVKNKAYFKRYQDKTDYYAWKRLVIQAKNKYNTSKYRMIVHVTNRDIIC' A
#
# COMPACT_ATOMS: atom_id res chain seq x y z
N MET A 1 -20.52 -31.34 18.67
CA MET A 1 -19.58 -30.33 18.11
C MET A 1 -20.12 -29.90 16.75
N GLY A 2 -20.57 -28.65 16.63
CA GLY A 2 -21.32 -28.18 15.46
C GLY A 2 -20.43 -27.91 14.24
N PHE A 3 -20.98 -28.16 13.04
CA PHE A 3 -20.34 -27.79 11.78
C PHE A 3 -20.26 -26.27 11.66
N VAL A 4 -19.05 -25.72 11.73
CA VAL A 4 -18.79 -24.28 11.52
C VAL A 4 -18.35 -24.06 10.08
N LYS A 5 -19.02 -23.14 9.38
CA LYS A 5 -18.67 -22.77 8.00
C LYS A 5 -17.30 -22.09 7.96
N VAL A 6 -16.40 -22.61 7.12
CA VAL A 6 -15.07 -22.02 6.92
C VAL A 6 -15.18 -20.74 6.09
N VAL A 7 -14.98 -19.60 6.75
CA VAL A 7 -15.08 -18.26 6.14
C VAL A 7 -13.84 -17.92 5.30
N LYS A 8 -12.64 -18.29 5.77
CA LYS A 8 -11.36 -18.06 5.08
C LYS A 8 -11.06 -19.19 4.10
N ASN A 9 -11.83 -19.26 3.03
CA ASN A 9 -11.69 -20.28 1.97
C ASN A 9 -10.79 -19.81 0.81
N LYS A 10 -10.53 -20.68 -0.17
CA LYS A 10 -9.70 -20.36 -1.35
C LYS A 10 -10.22 -19.14 -2.14
N ALA A 11 -11.54 -18.90 -2.13
CA ALA A 11 -12.14 -17.74 -2.80
C ALA A 11 -11.93 -16.43 -2.02
N TYR A 12 -11.89 -16.48 -0.69
CA TYR A 12 -11.60 -15.34 0.18
C TYR A 12 -10.20 -14.78 -0.09
N PHE A 13 -9.18 -15.63 -0.12
CA PHE A 13 -7.79 -15.19 -0.34
C PHE A 13 -7.54 -14.65 -1.76
N LYS A 14 -8.33 -15.07 -2.76
CA LYS A 14 -8.27 -14.50 -4.12
C LYS A 14 -8.82 -13.08 -4.23
N ARG A 15 -9.59 -12.60 -3.25
CA ARG A 15 -10.23 -11.27 -3.25
C ARG A 15 -9.68 -10.35 -2.17
N TYR A 16 -8.71 -10.82 -1.39
CA TYR A 16 -8.10 -10.03 -0.34
C TYR A 16 -7.17 -9.00 -0.96
N GLN A 17 -7.44 -7.73 -0.73
CA GLN A 17 -6.69 -6.62 -1.33
C GLN A 17 -5.55 -6.19 -0.41
N ASP A 18 -4.39 -5.88 -1.00
CA ASP A 18 -3.19 -5.48 -0.26
C ASP A 18 -3.31 -4.13 0.46
N LYS A 19 -2.50 -4.00 1.52
CA LYS A 19 -2.58 -2.97 2.57
C LYS A 19 -1.85 -1.65 2.21
N THR A 20 -1.95 -1.19 0.98
CA THR A 20 -1.30 0.08 0.61
C THR A 20 -2.14 1.26 1.10
N ASP A 21 -1.55 2.16 1.89
CA ASP A 21 -2.21 3.42 2.28
C ASP A 21 -2.21 4.39 1.09
N TYR A 22 -3.28 4.33 0.28
CA TYR A 22 -3.47 5.19 -0.88
C TYR A 22 -3.70 6.66 -0.51
N TYR A 23 -4.14 6.94 0.73
CA TYR A 23 -4.45 8.30 1.17
C TYR A 23 -3.17 9.12 1.38
N ALA A 24 -2.19 8.54 2.08
CA ALA A 24 -0.87 9.12 2.25
C ALA A 24 -0.12 9.22 0.91
N TRP A 25 -0.16 8.17 0.09
CA TRP A 25 0.53 8.15 -1.20
C TRP A 25 0.05 9.27 -2.15
N LYS A 26 -1.27 9.46 -2.25
CA LYS A 26 -1.87 10.52 -3.07
C LYS A 26 -1.36 11.92 -2.66
N ARG A 27 -1.26 12.20 -1.37
CA ARG A 27 -0.78 13.50 -0.85
C ARG A 27 0.70 13.74 -1.13
N LEU A 28 1.51 12.69 -1.10
CA LEU A 28 2.94 12.77 -1.36
C LEU A 28 3.25 12.94 -2.86
N VAL A 29 2.51 12.27 -3.74
CA VAL A 29 2.77 12.27 -5.19
C VAL A 29 2.20 13.51 -5.88
N ILE A 30 1.02 14.00 -5.46
CA ILE A 30 0.38 15.14 -6.14
C ILE A 30 1.29 16.37 -6.11
N GLN A 31 1.51 16.94 -7.29
CA GLN A 31 2.19 18.21 -7.48
C GLN A 31 1.18 19.31 -7.82
N ALA A 32 1.47 20.54 -7.39
CA ALA A 32 0.69 21.70 -7.79
C ALA A 32 0.76 21.90 -9.31
N LYS A 33 -0.39 22.12 -9.95
CA LYS A 33 -0.50 22.18 -11.43
C LYS A 33 0.30 23.32 -12.07
N ASN A 34 0.55 24.38 -11.32
CA ASN A 34 1.38 25.52 -11.74
C ASN A 34 2.87 25.15 -11.92
N LYS A 35 3.31 23.99 -11.42
CA LYS A 35 4.68 23.50 -11.58
C LYS A 35 4.88 22.63 -12.83
N TYR A 36 3.85 22.51 -13.67
CA TYR A 36 3.86 21.80 -14.95
C TYR A 36 4.60 20.44 -14.85
N ASN A 37 5.59 20.21 -15.72
CA ASN A 37 6.32 18.96 -15.83
C ASN A 37 7.58 18.87 -14.94
N THR A 38 7.70 19.71 -13.91
CA THR A 38 8.84 19.58 -12.98
C THR A 38 8.72 18.28 -12.19
N SER A 39 9.81 17.51 -12.12
CA SER A 39 9.82 16.22 -11.43
C SER A 39 9.74 16.39 -9.91
N LYS A 40 8.90 15.60 -9.25
CA LYS A 40 8.78 15.55 -7.78
C LYS A 40 9.49 14.31 -7.23
N TYR A 41 10.69 14.49 -6.69
CA TYR A 41 11.45 13.42 -6.06
C TYR A 41 11.03 13.22 -4.60
N ARG A 42 11.09 11.97 -4.13
CA ARG A 42 10.87 11.60 -2.73
C ARG A 42 11.89 10.54 -2.32
N MET A 43 12.43 10.67 -1.11
CA MET A 43 13.19 9.61 -0.47
C MET A 43 12.21 8.63 0.18
N ILE A 44 12.36 7.34 -0.08
CA ILE A 44 11.47 6.32 0.45
C ILE A 44 12.30 5.45 1.39
N VAL A 45 12.10 5.64 2.69
CA VAL A 45 12.78 4.80 3.67
C VAL A 45 11.84 3.68 4.11
N HIS A 46 12.25 2.44 3.91
CA HIS A 46 11.59 1.25 4.43
C HIS A 46 12.48 0.57 5.46
N VAL A 47 11.96 0.44 6.68
CA VAL A 47 12.61 -0.33 7.74
C VAL A 47 12.05 -1.74 7.72
N THR A 48 12.92 -2.72 7.51
CA THR A 48 12.60 -4.13 7.62
C THR A 48 13.22 -4.70 8.89
N ASN A 49 12.88 -5.93 9.25
CA ASN A 49 13.37 -6.55 10.49
C ASN A 49 14.89 -6.73 10.56
N ARG A 50 15.60 -6.62 9.42
CA ARG A 50 17.05 -6.85 9.35
C ARG A 50 17.81 -5.69 8.71
N ASP A 51 17.16 -4.92 7.84
CA ASP A 51 17.80 -3.87 7.05
C ASP A 51 16.94 -2.61 6.87
N ILE A 52 17.61 -1.51 6.55
CA ILE A 52 16.99 -0.22 6.18
C ILE A 52 17.26 0.03 4.70
N ILE A 53 16.21 0.27 3.92
CA ILE A 53 16.26 0.53 2.47
C ILE A 53 15.88 2.00 2.26
N CYS A 54 16.68 2.80 1.53
CA CYS A 54 16.42 4.22 1.23
C CYS A 54 16.36 4.54 -0.27
#